data_AF-A0A0E3ZH45-F1
#
_entry.id   AF-A0A0E3ZH45-F1
#
_cell.length_a   1.000
_cell.length_b   1.000
_cell.length_c   1.000
_cell.angle_alpha   90.00
_cell.angle_beta   90.00
_cell.angle_gamma   90.00
#
_symmetry.space_group_name_H-M   'P 1'
#
loop_
_entity.id
_entity.type
_entity.pdbx_description
1 polymer ?
#
loop_
_entity_poly.entity_id
_entity_poly.type
_entity_poly.pdbx_seq_one_letter_code
_entity_poly.pdbx_strand_id
1 'polypeptide(L)'
;MKKESGATLPVWMNHEQAPVRQVLRENIACDVCVVGGGIAGLTTAYLLTREGKKVVVLESKEIGGGESSRTTAHLSNALDEQYYNLIKLFGKDGARLACQSHARAIDKIEQIAKEENIDCDFHRVDGYLIATSPEEQDKLMQELEAVQQIGWPEVVLRKHCPVDSLSTYPCLHFPNQGRFHIMKYLNGLAKSIQDKGGQIYSGAHVKEFKSGAVATAITTEGHSISANHLVVATNTPVNDKFAIHTKQAPYRTYVVGVQVPKDSVPDALYWDLKDPYHYVRLQKETAGDETFDLLIVGGADHKTGQHDNPAECFEELERWTRLKFPMAEQVIYRWSGQVYEPVDGLAFIGRNPGDEDNVYIATGDSGHGMTHGTISGMLITDLIMERPNPWAKLYDPGRSGLKGVGEYLKENLNVAVQMKDHITPGEVDDQMEVLPGTGRILRKGATKVAVYCDPNGVRHQHSAVCPHLGCVVSWNSVESSWDCPCHGSRFDPYGKVVTGPANTDLGPAK
;
A
#
# COMPACT_ATOMS: atom_id res chain seq x y z
N MET A 1 -10.71 -12.88 12.79
CA MET A 1 -10.07 -12.08 11.71
C MET A 1 -8.57 -12.10 11.98
N LYS A 2 -7.71 -12.29 10.96
CA LYS A 2 -6.25 -12.12 11.14
C LYS A 2 -6.00 -10.72 11.72
N LYS A 3 -5.03 -10.60 12.64
CA LYS A 3 -4.65 -9.31 13.24
C LYS A 3 -4.02 -8.36 12.20
N GLU A 4 -3.61 -8.90 11.05
CA GLU A 4 -2.87 -8.21 10.00
C GLU A 4 -3.34 -8.65 8.59
N SER A 5 -2.87 -7.99 7.52
CA SER A 5 -3.20 -8.35 6.12
C SER A 5 -2.41 -9.53 5.52
N GLY A 6 -1.44 -10.09 6.24
CA GLY A 6 -0.61 -11.20 5.74
C GLY A 6 -0.18 -12.20 6.82
N ALA A 7 0.42 -13.30 6.39
CA ALA A 7 1.04 -14.35 7.21
C ALA A 7 2.58 -14.24 7.26
N THR A 8 3.18 -13.57 6.28
CA THR A 8 4.64 -13.38 6.25
C THR A 8 5.11 -12.35 7.29
N LEU A 9 6.40 -12.35 7.65
CA LEU A 9 6.94 -11.56 8.77
C LEU A 9 7.75 -10.34 8.27
N PRO A 10 7.17 -9.13 8.28
CA PRO A 10 7.91 -7.90 8.05
C PRO A 10 8.72 -7.48 9.28
N VAL A 11 9.76 -6.70 9.02
CA VAL A 11 10.69 -6.17 10.05
C VAL A 11 9.98 -5.36 11.14
N TRP A 12 8.85 -4.73 10.85
CA TRP A 12 8.20 -3.80 11.77
C TRP A 12 7.46 -4.47 12.93
N MET A 13 7.34 -5.80 12.95
CA MET A 13 6.46 -6.54 13.85
C MET A 13 7.08 -6.98 15.18
N ASN A 14 8.28 -6.49 15.52
CA ASN A 14 8.83 -6.71 16.86
C ASN A 14 8.13 -5.81 17.90
N HIS A 15 7.06 -6.37 18.46
CA HIS A 15 6.37 -6.09 19.73
C HIS A 15 6.66 -4.75 20.44
N GLU A 16 6.32 -3.63 19.81
CA GLU A 16 6.00 -2.42 20.57
C GLU A 16 4.55 -2.50 21.08
N GLN A 17 4.32 -2.12 22.34
CA GLN A 17 2.97 -2.08 22.89
C GLN A 17 2.16 -1.02 22.15
N ALA A 18 1.23 -1.46 21.30
CA ALA A 18 0.22 -0.60 20.73
C ALA A 18 -0.54 0.12 21.88
N PRO A 19 -0.86 1.41 21.76
CA PRO A 19 -1.61 2.13 22.78
C PRO A 19 -2.94 1.43 23.10
N VAL A 20 -3.46 1.70 24.31
CA VAL A 20 -4.64 1.02 24.87
C VAL A 20 -5.80 1.03 23.86
N ARG A 21 -6.28 -0.18 23.54
CA ARG A 21 -7.37 -0.40 22.59
C ARG A 21 -8.69 0.01 23.22
N GLN A 22 -9.44 0.87 22.53
CA GLN A 22 -10.84 1.11 22.83
C GLN A 22 -11.70 0.22 21.91
N VAL A 23 -12.66 -0.48 22.50
CA VAL A 23 -13.68 -1.23 21.75
C VAL A 23 -14.90 -0.33 21.65
N LEU A 24 -15.44 -0.17 20.45
CA LEU A 24 -16.66 0.59 20.23
C LEU A 24 -17.85 -0.20 20.83
N ARG A 25 -18.59 0.41 21.75
CA ARG A 25 -19.71 -0.22 22.46
C ARG A 25 -21.03 0.54 22.36
N GLU A 26 -20.99 1.71 21.74
CA GLU A 26 -22.13 2.62 21.63
C GLU A 26 -22.08 3.38 20.32
N ASN A 27 -23.19 4.05 20.01
CA ASN A 27 -23.25 4.94 18.87
C ASN A 27 -22.62 6.29 19.22
N ILE A 28 -21.84 6.86 18.30
CA ILE A 28 -21.05 8.08 18.55
C ILE A 28 -21.39 9.14 17.51
N ALA A 29 -21.40 10.41 17.93
CA ALA A 29 -21.41 11.55 17.03
C ALA A 29 -20.07 12.30 17.11
N CYS A 30 -19.54 12.72 15.97
CA CYS A 30 -18.26 13.44 15.88
C CYS A 30 -18.26 14.44 14.72
N ASP A 31 -17.22 15.27 14.62
CA ASP A 31 -17.08 16.17 13.47
C ASP A 31 -16.58 15.39 12.25
N VAL A 32 -15.58 14.51 12.46
CA VAL A 32 -14.97 13.71 11.39
C VAL A 32 -14.80 12.26 11.83
N CYS A 33 -15.35 11.34 11.04
CA CYS A 33 -15.09 9.91 11.16
C CYS A 33 -14.06 9.50 10.11
N VAL A 34 -12.98 8.84 10.53
CA VAL A 34 -11.95 8.29 9.65
C VAL A 34 -12.01 6.77 9.70
N VAL A 35 -12.17 6.12 8.55
CA VAL A 35 -12.20 4.66 8.41
C VAL A 35 -10.86 4.19 7.86
N GLY A 36 -10.09 3.47 8.68
CA GLY A 36 -8.73 3.02 8.40
C GLY A 36 -7.69 3.67 9.31
N GLY A 37 -6.97 2.86 10.07
CA GLY A 37 -5.90 3.25 11.00
C GLY A 37 -4.49 3.08 10.41
N GLY A 38 -4.35 3.21 9.10
CA GLY A 38 -3.05 3.28 8.41
C GLY A 38 -2.50 4.71 8.32
N ILE A 39 -1.39 4.90 7.60
CA ILE A 39 -0.71 6.19 7.47
C ILE A 39 -1.61 7.32 6.96
N ALA A 40 -2.47 7.05 5.97
CA ALA A 40 -3.40 8.03 5.42
C ALA A 40 -4.44 8.47 6.45
N GLY A 41 -5.09 7.51 7.10
CA GLY A 41 -6.13 7.79 8.09
C GLY A 41 -5.59 8.46 9.35
N LEU A 42 -4.47 7.96 9.91
CA LEU A 42 -3.89 8.55 11.12
C LEU A 42 -3.28 9.93 10.87
N THR A 43 -2.67 10.19 9.71
CA THR A 43 -2.19 11.54 9.41
C THR A 43 -3.36 12.52 9.26
N THR A 44 -4.44 12.10 8.59
CA THR A 44 -5.68 12.90 8.49
C THR A 44 -6.27 13.21 9.86
N ALA A 45 -6.43 12.18 10.70
CA ALA A 45 -6.98 12.33 12.04
C ALA A 45 -6.13 13.27 12.91
N TYR A 46 -4.81 13.08 12.91
CA TYR A 46 -3.88 13.92 13.64
C TYR A 46 -4.00 15.40 13.23
N LEU A 47 -3.97 15.69 11.93
CA LEU A 47 -4.07 17.07 11.46
C LEU A 47 -5.43 17.71 11.81
N LEU A 48 -6.53 16.97 11.70
CA LEU A 48 -7.86 17.47 12.06
C LEU A 48 -8.03 17.67 13.58
N THR A 49 -7.45 16.82 14.43
CA THR A 49 -7.45 17.07 15.87
C THR A 49 -6.68 18.35 16.23
N ARG A 50 -5.62 18.69 15.47
CA ARG A 50 -4.91 19.97 15.64
C ARG A 50 -5.72 21.19 15.22
N GLU A 51 -6.67 21.01 14.32
CA GLU A 51 -7.67 22.03 13.95
C GLU A 51 -8.85 22.09 14.96
N GLY A 52 -8.77 21.35 16.06
CA GLY A 52 -9.77 21.33 17.13
C GLY A 52 -11.04 20.52 16.81
N LYS A 53 -11.01 19.68 15.77
CA LYS A 53 -12.14 18.81 15.41
C LYS A 53 -12.25 17.61 16.35
N LYS A 54 -13.49 17.20 16.64
CA LYS A 54 -13.78 15.91 17.30
C LYS A 54 -13.63 14.79 16.28
N VAL A 55 -12.55 14.03 16.38
CA VAL A 55 -12.21 12.97 15.42
C VAL A 55 -12.40 11.58 16.03
N VAL A 56 -13.03 10.69 15.28
CA VAL A 56 -13.12 9.25 15.58
C VAL A 56 -12.44 8.46 14.46
N VAL A 57 -11.51 7.56 14.82
CA VAL A 57 -10.87 6.62 13.88
C VAL A 57 -11.39 5.22 14.13
N LEU A 58 -11.81 4.52 13.07
CA LEU A 58 -12.25 3.13 13.10
C LEU A 58 -11.26 2.27 12.32
N GLU A 59 -10.62 1.32 12.99
CA GLU A 59 -9.71 0.33 12.40
C GLU A 59 -10.25 -1.08 12.63
N SER A 60 -10.38 -1.84 11.55
CA SER A 60 -10.87 -3.23 11.56
C SER A 60 -9.94 -4.22 12.28
N LYS A 61 -8.64 -3.93 12.29
CA LYS A 61 -7.54 -4.73 12.84
C LYS A 61 -6.87 -3.97 13.99
N GLU A 62 -5.55 -4.07 14.07
CA GLU A 62 -4.71 -3.18 14.88
C GLU A 62 -4.26 -1.98 14.03
N ILE A 63 -3.84 -0.89 14.70
CA ILE A 63 -3.25 0.27 14.03
C ILE A 63 -2.12 -0.20 13.12
N GLY A 64 -2.09 0.29 11.87
CA GLY A 64 -1.11 -0.12 10.87
C GLY A 64 -1.24 -1.57 10.35
N GLY A 65 -2.19 -2.37 10.84
CA GLY A 65 -2.37 -3.80 10.51
C GLY A 65 -2.78 -4.11 9.06
N GLY A 66 -2.84 -3.10 8.19
CA GLY A 66 -2.94 -3.24 6.75
C GLY A 66 -1.57 -3.09 6.07
N GLU A 67 -1.57 -2.51 4.87
CA GLU A 67 -0.37 -2.38 4.04
C GLU A 67 0.67 -1.40 4.59
N SER A 68 0.30 -0.51 5.53
CA SER A 68 1.28 0.32 6.24
C SER A 68 2.29 -0.49 7.05
N SER A 69 1.95 -1.71 7.50
CA SER A 69 2.89 -2.64 8.13
C SER A 69 3.56 -3.62 7.14
N ARG A 70 3.27 -3.49 5.84
CA ARG A 70 3.83 -4.35 4.77
C ARG A 70 4.72 -3.56 3.80
N THR A 71 4.91 -2.26 4.04
CA THR A 71 5.79 -1.38 3.28
C THR A 71 7.27 -1.63 3.60
N THR A 72 8.16 -1.08 2.78
CA THR A 72 9.58 -0.86 3.11
C THR A 72 9.84 0.51 3.74
N ALA A 73 8.83 1.38 3.80
CA ALA A 73 8.89 2.73 4.37
C ALA A 73 9.93 3.64 3.67
N HIS A 74 10.00 3.57 2.34
CA HIS A 74 10.68 4.59 1.54
C HIS A 74 9.91 5.91 1.60
N LEU A 75 10.60 7.01 1.83
CA LEU A 75 10.06 8.37 1.66
C LEU A 75 10.80 8.99 0.48
N SER A 76 10.12 9.09 -0.65
CA SER A 76 10.73 9.50 -1.90
C SER A 76 9.87 10.52 -2.65
N ASN A 77 10.52 11.45 -3.36
CA ASN A 77 9.91 12.22 -4.45
C ASN A 77 10.41 11.76 -5.82
N ALA A 78 11.17 10.68 -5.94
CA ALA A 78 11.30 9.96 -7.20
C ALA A 78 10.13 9.00 -7.33
N LEU A 79 9.26 9.24 -8.32
CA LEU A 79 7.99 8.54 -8.47
C LEU A 79 8.15 7.36 -9.43
N ASP A 80 7.48 6.24 -9.11
CA ASP A 80 7.39 5.01 -9.91
C ASP A 80 6.92 5.32 -11.32
N GLU A 81 5.87 6.14 -11.47
CA GLU A 81 5.57 6.77 -12.74
C GLU A 81 6.57 7.91 -12.97
N GLN A 82 7.56 7.64 -13.82
CA GLN A 82 8.67 8.55 -14.05
C GLN A 82 8.19 9.92 -14.55
N TYR A 83 8.93 10.98 -14.20
CA TYR A 83 8.54 12.36 -14.50
C TYR A 83 8.34 12.64 -15.99
N TYR A 84 9.11 11.98 -16.87
CA TYR A 84 8.89 12.14 -18.32
C TYR A 84 7.51 11.65 -18.77
N ASN A 85 6.91 10.66 -18.09
CA ASN A 85 5.55 10.22 -18.33
C ASN A 85 4.52 11.09 -17.63
N LEU A 86 4.78 11.49 -16.38
CA LEU A 86 3.90 12.43 -15.66
C LEU A 86 3.73 13.75 -16.42
N ILE A 87 4.77 14.25 -17.09
CA ILE A 87 4.65 15.44 -17.96
C ILE A 87 3.70 15.18 -19.14
N LYS A 88 3.72 14.00 -19.76
CA LYS A 88 2.80 13.66 -20.87
C LYS A 88 1.35 13.62 -20.38
N LEU A 89 1.13 13.00 -19.22
CA LEU A 89 -0.17 12.80 -18.61
C LEU A 89 -0.75 14.12 -18.05
N PHE A 90 -0.03 14.77 -17.14
CA PHE A 90 -0.52 15.91 -16.34
C PHE A 90 0.08 17.26 -16.75
N GLY A 91 0.96 17.30 -17.74
CA GLY A 91 1.71 18.50 -18.10
C GLY A 91 2.82 18.81 -17.09
N LYS A 92 3.66 19.79 -17.42
CA LYS A 92 4.78 20.21 -16.56
C LYS A 92 4.32 20.67 -15.18
N ASP A 93 3.22 21.41 -15.12
CA ASP A 93 2.67 21.90 -13.85
C ASP A 93 2.15 20.77 -12.97
N GLY A 94 1.45 19.78 -13.55
CA GLY A 94 0.98 18.63 -12.79
C GLY A 94 2.12 17.76 -12.26
N ALA A 95 3.11 17.47 -13.10
CA ALA A 95 4.31 16.74 -12.68
C ALA A 95 5.12 17.49 -11.61
N ARG A 96 5.23 18.82 -11.73
CA ARG A 96 5.84 19.68 -10.70
C ARG A 96 5.08 19.62 -9.38
N LEU A 97 3.75 19.68 -9.41
CA LEU A 97 2.92 19.57 -8.22
C LEU A 97 3.06 18.19 -7.56
N ALA A 98 3.19 17.12 -8.34
CA ALA A 98 3.47 15.77 -7.82
C ALA A 98 4.83 15.70 -7.12
N CYS A 99 5.90 16.21 -7.75
CA CYS A 99 7.21 16.27 -7.11
C CYS A 99 7.18 17.07 -5.79
N GLN A 100 6.54 18.24 -5.84
CA GLN A 100 6.43 19.15 -4.70
C GLN A 100 5.63 18.52 -3.55
N SER A 101 4.48 17.89 -3.83
CA SER A 101 3.62 17.31 -2.80
C SER A 101 4.33 16.16 -2.07
N HIS A 102 5.06 15.32 -2.80
CA HIS A 102 5.85 14.23 -2.23
C HIS A 102 7.00 14.75 -1.39
N ALA A 103 7.80 15.71 -1.88
CA ALA A 103 8.84 16.34 -1.07
C ALA A 103 8.27 16.97 0.21
N ARG A 104 7.13 17.66 0.10
CA ARG A 104 6.44 18.28 1.24
C ARG A 104 5.90 17.25 2.23
N ALA A 105 5.53 16.06 1.76
CA ALA A 105 5.11 14.96 2.62
C ALA A 105 6.26 14.45 3.50
N ILE A 106 7.48 14.32 2.93
CA ILE A 106 8.68 13.96 3.69
C ILE A 106 8.95 15.04 4.77
N ASP A 107 8.90 16.32 4.39
CA ASP A 107 9.03 17.43 5.35
C ASP A 107 7.98 17.38 6.46
N LYS A 108 6.74 17.01 6.11
CA LYS A 108 5.63 16.94 7.07
C LYS A 108 5.85 15.80 8.06
N ILE A 109 6.29 14.63 7.60
CA ILE A 109 6.63 13.49 8.48
C ILE A 109 7.75 13.90 9.44
N GLU A 110 8.82 14.50 8.93
CA GLU A 110 9.93 15.01 9.76
C GLU A 110 9.45 16.05 10.78
N GLN A 111 8.63 17.00 10.35
CA GLN A 111 8.06 18.03 11.21
C GLN A 111 7.23 17.40 12.33
N ILE A 112 6.34 16.46 12.01
CA ILE A 112 5.48 15.80 12.99
C ILE A 112 6.30 14.99 13.98
N ALA A 113 7.28 14.22 13.51
CA ALA A 113 8.15 13.43 14.37
C ALA A 113 8.88 14.31 15.39
N LYS A 114 9.38 15.49 14.97
CA LYS A 114 10.02 16.46 15.86
C LYS A 114 9.04 17.12 16.83
N GLU A 115 7.91 17.64 16.33
CA GLU A 115 6.93 18.38 17.16
C GLU A 115 6.29 17.49 18.24
N GLU A 116 5.99 16.25 17.90
CA GLU A 116 5.33 15.30 18.80
C GLU A 116 6.34 14.40 19.55
N ASN A 117 7.65 14.64 19.38
CA ASN A 117 8.75 13.86 19.96
C ASN A 117 8.60 12.35 19.72
N ILE A 118 8.29 11.98 18.47
CA ILE A 118 8.15 10.59 18.06
C ILE A 118 9.52 10.07 17.62
N ASP A 119 10.09 9.19 18.42
CA ASP A 119 11.34 8.49 18.11
C ASP A 119 11.08 7.37 17.09
N CYS A 120 10.88 7.74 15.82
CA CYS A 120 10.58 6.79 14.73
C CYS A 120 11.76 6.55 13.79
N ASP A 121 12.99 6.72 14.28
CA ASP A 121 14.22 6.50 13.50
C ASP A 121 14.27 7.31 12.19
N PHE A 122 13.60 8.46 12.13
CA PHE A 122 13.55 9.30 10.94
C PHE A 122 14.94 9.86 10.60
N HIS A 123 15.37 9.64 9.35
CA HIS A 123 16.60 10.18 8.81
C HIS A 123 16.39 10.70 7.39
N ARG A 124 16.97 11.87 7.09
CA ARG A 124 17.15 12.33 5.71
C ARG A 124 18.31 11.56 5.09
N VAL A 125 18.08 11.06 3.90
CA VAL A 125 19.06 10.29 3.12
C VAL A 125 19.02 10.72 1.67
N ASP A 126 20.06 10.38 0.92
CA ASP A 126 20.05 10.51 -0.53
C ASP A 126 19.28 9.34 -1.18
N GLY A 127 18.85 9.55 -2.42
CA GLY A 127 18.23 8.54 -3.28
C GLY A 127 18.96 8.41 -4.60
N TYR A 128 19.00 7.20 -5.16
CA TYR A 128 19.67 6.92 -6.43
C TYR A 128 18.82 6.05 -7.37
N LEU A 129 18.46 6.61 -8.53
CA LEU A 129 17.88 5.86 -9.65
C LEU A 129 19.01 5.32 -10.53
N ILE A 130 19.04 4.01 -10.73
CA ILE A 130 20.18 3.30 -11.29
C ILE A 130 19.84 2.68 -12.63
N ALA A 131 20.62 3.00 -13.66
CA ALA A 131 20.61 2.25 -14.92
C ALA A 131 21.45 0.97 -14.79
N THR A 132 21.01 -0.13 -15.38
CA THR A 132 21.68 -1.45 -15.34
C THR A 132 22.03 -1.99 -16.73
N SER A 133 21.71 -1.25 -17.79
CA SER A 133 22.10 -1.54 -19.17
C SER A 133 22.38 -0.26 -19.97
N PRO A 134 23.01 -0.36 -21.16
CA PRO A 134 23.18 0.78 -22.05
C PRO A 134 21.85 1.44 -22.45
N GLU A 135 20.81 0.66 -22.74
CA GLU A 135 19.49 1.16 -23.15
C GLU A 135 18.79 1.94 -22.03
N GLU A 136 19.05 1.58 -20.77
CA GLU A 136 18.50 2.27 -19.61
C GLU A 136 19.15 3.64 -19.37
N GLN A 137 20.35 3.91 -19.90
CA GLN A 137 20.97 5.24 -19.79
C GLN A 137 20.17 6.31 -20.54
N ASP A 138 19.58 5.97 -21.69
CA ASP A 138 18.75 6.91 -22.45
C ASP A 138 17.48 7.26 -21.64
N LYS A 139 16.86 6.28 -20.99
CA LYS A 139 15.72 6.51 -20.07
C LYS A 139 16.13 7.37 -18.88
N LEU A 140 17.30 7.11 -18.32
CA LEU A 140 17.86 7.89 -17.21
C LEU A 140 18.04 9.37 -17.60
N MET A 141 18.53 9.63 -18.82
CA MET A 141 18.70 11.00 -19.33
C MET A 141 17.36 11.67 -19.63
N GLN A 142 16.37 10.94 -20.15
CA GLN A 142 15.00 11.45 -20.31
C GLN A 142 14.40 11.86 -18.96
N GLU A 143 14.63 11.07 -17.93
CA GLU A 143 14.15 11.38 -16.59
C GLU A 143 14.83 12.61 -16.00
N LEU A 144 16.16 12.72 -16.15
CA LEU A 144 16.89 13.93 -15.74
C LEU A 144 16.34 15.18 -16.43
N GLU A 145 16.12 15.12 -17.74
CA GLU A 145 15.56 16.25 -18.49
C GLU A 145 14.17 16.61 -17.97
N ALA A 146 13.31 15.62 -17.75
CA ALA A 146 11.96 15.84 -17.24
C ALA A 146 11.97 16.51 -15.86
N VAL A 147 12.80 16.03 -14.94
CA VAL A 147 12.98 16.58 -13.59
C VAL A 147 13.49 18.04 -13.64
N GLN A 148 14.41 18.33 -14.56
CA GLN A 148 14.88 19.70 -14.79
C GLN A 148 13.76 20.59 -15.37
N GLN A 149 12.95 20.08 -16.30
CA GLN A 149 11.84 20.83 -16.91
C GLN A 149 10.73 21.20 -15.92
N ILE A 150 10.53 20.42 -14.85
CA ILE A 150 9.58 20.73 -13.78
C ILE A 150 10.18 21.62 -12.67
N GLY A 151 11.44 22.03 -12.82
CA GLY A 151 12.10 22.96 -11.90
C GLY A 151 12.72 22.32 -10.67
N TRP A 152 13.22 21.07 -10.78
CA TRP A 152 13.90 20.36 -9.69
C TRP A 152 15.41 20.15 -9.98
N PRO A 153 16.22 21.22 -10.09
CA PRO A 153 17.60 21.15 -10.59
C PRO A 153 18.59 20.46 -9.64
N GLU A 154 18.18 20.18 -8.41
CA GLU A 154 18.98 19.47 -7.41
C GLU A 154 19.17 17.98 -7.73
N VAL A 155 18.32 17.43 -8.60
CA VAL A 155 18.51 16.09 -9.15
C VAL A 155 19.57 16.15 -10.24
N VAL A 156 20.66 15.41 -10.02
CA VAL A 156 21.85 15.48 -10.88
C VAL A 156 22.32 14.10 -11.30
N LEU A 157 22.91 14.04 -12.50
CA LEU A 157 23.60 12.83 -12.96
C LEU A 157 24.91 12.64 -12.18
N ARG A 158 25.11 11.44 -11.65
CA ARG A 158 26.39 10.98 -11.08
C ARG A 158 26.98 9.91 -11.97
N LYS A 159 28.31 9.93 -12.09
CA LYS A 159 29.05 8.94 -12.88
C LYS A 159 28.99 7.54 -12.29
N HIS A 160 28.89 7.44 -10.96
CA HIS A 160 28.92 6.19 -10.22
C HIS A 160 27.85 6.19 -9.13
N CYS A 161 27.21 5.05 -8.96
CA CYS A 161 26.37 4.75 -7.80
C CYS A 161 27.27 4.62 -6.55
N PRO A 162 26.83 5.04 -5.35
CA PRO A 162 27.59 4.78 -4.12
C PRO A 162 27.83 3.30 -3.80
N VAL A 163 27.08 2.40 -4.42
CA VAL A 163 27.27 0.94 -4.32
C VAL A 163 27.66 0.41 -5.69
N ASP A 164 28.96 0.18 -5.89
CA ASP A 164 29.53 -0.21 -7.19
C ASP A 164 28.94 -1.52 -7.75
N SER A 165 28.53 -2.44 -6.88
CA SER A 165 27.95 -3.72 -7.27
C SER A 165 26.52 -3.61 -7.79
N LEU A 166 25.79 -2.52 -7.47
CA LEU A 166 24.46 -2.27 -8.04
C LEU A 166 24.56 -2.00 -9.53
N SER A 167 25.46 -1.10 -9.93
CA SER A 167 25.70 -0.78 -11.33
C SER A 167 27.04 -0.08 -11.56
N THR A 168 27.63 -0.35 -12.72
CA THR A 168 28.79 0.38 -13.27
C THR A 168 28.38 1.55 -14.16
N TYR A 169 27.08 1.75 -14.41
CA TYR A 169 26.54 2.84 -15.22
C TYR A 169 26.25 4.09 -14.37
N PRO A 170 26.05 5.26 -15.00
CA PRO A 170 25.59 6.46 -14.31
C PRO A 170 24.25 6.26 -13.58
N CYS A 171 24.00 7.10 -12.59
CA CYS A 171 22.76 7.12 -11.82
C CYS A 171 22.27 8.58 -11.62
N LEU A 172 20.97 8.77 -11.41
CA LEU A 172 20.45 10.06 -10.94
C LEU A 172 20.49 10.10 -9.42
N HIS A 173 21.02 11.19 -8.87
CA HIS A 173 21.02 11.47 -7.44
C HIS A 173 19.85 12.37 -7.10
N PHE A 174 18.94 11.88 -6.26
CA PHE A 174 17.83 12.61 -5.66
C PHE A 174 18.19 12.97 -4.21
N PRO A 175 18.46 14.23 -3.87
CA PRO A 175 18.78 14.61 -2.50
C PRO A 175 17.52 14.69 -1.62
N ASN A 176 17.71 14.73 -0.29
CA ASN A 176 16.64 15.01 0.69
C ASN A 176 15.47 14.01 0.70
N GLN A 177 15.74 12.76 0.35
CA GLN A 177 14.79 11.66 0.57
C GLN A 177 14.75 11.32 2.06
N GLY A 178 13.97 10.29 2.44
CA GLY A 178 13.85 9.92 3.83
C GLY A 178 13.64 8.44 4.07
N ARG A 179 13.97 8.05 5.29
CA ARG A 179 13.69 6.73 5.82
C ARG A 179 13.26 6.85 7.28
N PHE A 180 12.40 5.95 7.71
CA PHE A 180 11.87 5.93 9.07
C PHE A 180 11.29 4.56 9.40
N HIS A 181 10.98 4.35 10.68
CA HIS A 181 10.27 3.20 11.19
C HIS A 181 8.76 3.50 11.28
N ILE A 182 8.00 2.95 10.33
CA ILE A 182 6.58 3.27 10.16
C ILE A 182 5.74 2.96 11.41
N MET A 183 5.93 1.81 12.06
CA MET A 183 5.06 1.45 13.21
C MET A 183 5.29 2.36 14.44
N LYS A 184 6.55 2.67 14.79
CA LYS A 184 6.90 3.71 15.76
C LYS A 184 6.21 5.04 15.45
N TYR A 185 6.25 5.47 14.18
CA TYR A 185 5.59 6.70 13.73
C TYR A 185 4.06 6.66 13.91
N LEU A 186 3.40 5.59 13.48
CA LEU A 186 1.95 5.43 13.61
C LEU A 186 1.51 5.35 15.08
N ASN A 187 2.29 4.66 15.93
CA ASN A 187 2.04 4.60 17.37
C ASN A 187 2.16 5.99 18.01
N GLY A 188 3.19 6.76 17.64
CA GLY A 188 3.35 8.15 18.08
C GLY A 188 2.21 9.06 17.63
N LEU A 189 1.76 8.94 16.37
CA LEU A 189 0.59 9.65 15.87
C LEU A 189 -0.68 9.28 16.64
N ALA A 190 -0.92 8.00 16.85
CA ALA A 190 -2.10 7.51 17.57
C ALA A 190 -2.16 8.04 19.00
N LYS A 191 -1.01 8.02 19.71
CA LYS A 191 -0.88 8.64 21.03
C LYS A 191 -1.19 10.14 20.97
N SER A 192 -0.61 10.86 20.02
CA SER A 192 -0.82 12.30 19.86
C SER A 192 -2.29 12.65 19.57
N ILE A 193 -2.99 11.85 18.76
CA ILE A 193 -4.43 11.98 18.50
C ILE A 193 -5.22 11.84 19.80
N GLN A 194 -4.94 10.81 20.60
CA GLN A 194 -5.61 10.57 21.89
C GLN A 194 -5.35 11.68 22.89
N ASP A 195 -4.11 12.15 23.01
CA ASP A 195 -3.73 13.27 23.88
C ASP A 195 -4.45 14.58 23.50
N LYS A 196 -4.80 14.74 22.22
CA LYS A 196 -5.60 15.86 21.69
C LYS A 196 -7.12 15.61 21.72
N GLY A 197 -7.57 14.53 22.35
CA GLY A 197 -8.99 14.21 22.56
C GLY A 197 -9.67 13.45 21.40
N GLY A 198 -8.92 13.03 20.38
CA GLY A 198 -9.42 12.11 19.36
C GLY A 198 -9.61 10.70 19.92
N GLN A 199 -10.51 9.92 19.31
CA GLN A 199 -10.82 8.56 19.72
C GLN A 199 -10.42 7.57 18.63
N ILE A 200 -9.81 6.44 19.01
CA ILE A 200 -9.37 5.40 18.07
C ILE A 200 -9.93 4.06 18.54
N TYR A 201 -10.72 3.42 17.68
CA TYR A 201 -11.33 2.12 17.93
C TYR A 201 -10.72 1.07 17.01
N SER A 202 -10.02 0.10 17.59
CA SER A 202 -9.46 -1.06 16.88
C SER A 202 -10.42 -2.24 16.96
N GLY A 203 -10.34 -3.18 16.01
CA GLY A 203 -11.33 -4.25 15.87
C GLY A 203 -12.71 -3.79 15.40
N ALA A 204 -12.85 -2.55 14.95
CA ALA A 204 -14.10 -1.95 14.51
C ALA A 204 -14.21 -1.98 12.98
N HIS A 205 -14.68 -3.12 12.43
CA HIS A 205 -14.85 -3.26 10.98
C HIS A 205 -16.12 -2.53 10.50
N VAL A 206 -15.93 -1.50 9.67
CA VAL A 206 -17.03 -0.79 8.99
C VAL A 206 -17.51 -1.63 7.80
N LYS A 207 -18.75 -2.12 7.86
CA LYS A 207 -19.34 -2.94 6.79
C LYS A 207 -20.07 -2.12 5.72
N GLU A 208 -20.53 -0.93 6.10
CA GLU A 208 -21.34 -0.05 5.27
C GLU A 208 -21.21 1.38 5.80
N PHE A 209 -21.34 2.36 4.91
CA PHE A 209 -21.70 3.71 5.32
C PHE A 209 -22.78 4.28 4.43
N LYS A 210 -23.44 5.33 4.94
CA LYS A 210 -24.50 6.06 4.25
C LYS A 210 -24.06 7.51 4.10
N SER A 211 -24.07 8.00 2.86
CA SER A 211 -23.90 9.42 2.55
C SER A 211 -25.19 10.21 2.82
N GLY A 212 -25.03 11.52 2.98
CA GLY A 212 -26.08 12.46 3.31
C GLY A 212 -25.49 13.70 4.01
N ALA A 213 -26.36 14.65 4.38
CA ALA A 213 -25.95 15.85 5.12
C ALA A 213 -25.15 15.53 6.39
N VAL A 214 -25.42 14.37 7.00
CA VAL A 214 -24.57 13.75 8.02
C VAL A 214 -24.25 12.34 7.54
N ALA A 215 -22.96 12.05 7.33
CA ALA A 215 -22.50 10.73 6.94
C ALA A 215 -22.58 9.77 8.14
N THR A 216 -22.92 8.50 7.90
CA THR A 216 -22.99 7.50 8.97
C THR A 216 -22.23 6.23 8.60
N ALA A 217 -21.20 5.87 9.37
CA ALA A 217 -20.49 4.59 9.25
C ALA A 217 -21.11 3.54 10.19
N ILE A 218 -21.30 2.31 9.72
CA ILE A 218 -21.93 1.22 10.47
C ILE A 218 -20.96 0.05 10.56
N THR A 219 -20.70 -0.40 11.79
CA THR A 219 -19.81 -1.52 12.07
C THR A 219 -20.51 -2.88 11.93
N THR A 220 -19.74 -3.96 11.83
CA THR A 220 -20.27 -5.34 11.84
C THR A 220 -21.07 -5.67 13.08
N GLU A 221 -20.63 -5.15 14.23
CA GLU A 221 -21.29 -5.29 15.54
C GLU A 221 -22.61 -4.49 15.64
N GLY A 222 -22.88 -3.61 14.67
CA GLY A 222 -24.12 -2.83 14.60
C GLY A 222 -24.06 -1.43 15.22
N HIS A 223 -22.91 -1.01 15.76
CA HIS A 223 -22.70 0.35 16.23
C HIS A 223 -22.51 1.33 15.08
N SER A 224 -23.08 2.53 15.20
CA SER A 224 -23.05 3.58 14.18
C SER A 224 -22.31 4.83 14.63
N ILE A 225 -21.53 5.43 13.73
CA ILE A 225 -20.85 6.71 13.94
C ILE A 225 -21.43 7.72 12.95
N SER A 226 -22.08 8.76 13.47
CA SER A 226 -22.56 9.89 12.68
C SER A 226 -21.52 11.01 12.68
N ALA A 227 -21.20 11.54 11.51
CA ALA A 227 -20.16 12.56 11.35
C ALA A 227 -20.53 13.60 10.30
N ASN A 228 -20.08 14.83 10.50
CA ASN A 228 -20.23 15.90 9.50
C ASN A 228 -19.41 15.57 8.25
N HIS A 229 -18.23 14.94 8.42
CA HIS A 229 -17.37 14.44 7.35
C HIS A 229 -16.95 12.98 7.58
N LEU A 230 -16.80 12.23 6.49
CA LEU A 230 -16.33 10.85 6.49
C LEU A 230 -15.09 10.72 5.60
N VAL A 231 -14.01 10.15 6.12
CA VAL A 231 -12.79 9.87 5.35
C VAL A 231 -12.56 8.37 5.27
N VAL A 232 -12.50 7.82 4.07
CA VAL A 232 -12.28 6.39 3.81
C VAL A 232 -10.84 6.18 3.33
N ALA A 233 -9.99 5.70 4.24
CA ALA A 233 -8.55 5.51 4.06
C ALA A 233 -8.18 4.02 4.19
N THR A 234 -8.93 3.16 3.49
CA THR A 234 -8.88 1.68 3.61
C THR A 234 -8.01 1.01 2.55
N ASN A 235 -7.04 1.74 1.96
CA ASN A 235 -6.25 1.38 0.77
C ASN A 235 -7.07 1.31 -0.52
N THR A 236 -8.24 0.66 -0.48
CA THR A 236 -9.25 0.69 -1.54
C THR A 236 -10.62 1.01 -0.92
N PRO A 237 -11.43 1.92 -1.49
CA PRO A 237 -12.68 2.36 -0.86
C PRO A 237 -13.68 1.21 -0.73
N VAL A 238 -14.39 1.14 0.39
CA VAL A 238 -15.37 0.06 0.67
C VAL A 238 -16.75 0.30 0.03
N ASN A 239 -16.98 1.44 -0.62
CA ASN A 239 -18.31 1.93 -0.98
C ASN A 239 -18.60 2.01 -2.48
N ASP A 240 -17.59 1.99 -3.34
CA ASP A 240 -17.80 2.20 -4.77
C ASP A 240 -17.27 1.04 -5.59
N LYS A 241 -18.21 0.21 -6.06
CA LYS A 241 -17.90 -0.99 -6.86
C LYS A 241 -17.23 -0.70 -8.20
N PHE A 242 -17.35 0.52 -8.75
CA PHE A 242 -16.99 0.76 -10.14
C PHE A 242 -16.20 2.05 -10.40
N ALA A 243 -16.54 3.20 -9.83
CA ALA A 243 -15.95 4.47 -10.28
C ALA A 243 -14.47 4.59 -9.90
N ILE A 244 -14.04 3.92 -8.81
CA ILE A 244 -12.63 3.84 -8.41
C ILE A 244 -11.98 2.51 -8.78
N HIS A 245 -12.63 1.36 -8.56
CA HIS A 245 -11.98 0.05 -8.77
C HIS A 245 -11.62 -0.26 -10.23
N THR A 246 -12.27 0.38 -11.21
CA THR A 246 -11.91 0.24 -12.63
C THR A 246 -10.72 1.10 -13.07
N LYS A 247 -10.27 2.01 -12.20
CA LYS A 247 -9.19 2.97 -12.46
C LYS A 247 -7.87 2.58 -11.78
N GLN A 248 -7.81 1.43 -11.13
CA GLN A 248 -6.61 0.96 -10.46
C GLN A 248 -6.51 -0.57 -10.51
N ALA A 249 -5.30 -1.09 -10.52
CA ALA A 249 -5.02 -2.52 -10.58
C ALA A 249 -4.22 -2.98 -9.35
N PRO A 250 -4.56 -4.13 -8.75
CA PRO A 250 -3.89 -4.62 -7.55
C PRO A 250 -2.61 -5.41 -7.91
N TYR A 251 -1.48 -5.07 -7.31
CA TYR A 251 -0.22 -5.80 -7.45
C TYR A 251 0.27 -6.32 -6.10
N ARG A 252 0.91 -7.48 -6.12
CA ARG A 252 1.70 -8.01 -5.00
C ARG A 252 3.14 -7.60 -5.21
N THR A 253 3.79 -7.15 -4.14
CA THR A 253 5.22 -6.83 -4.09
C THR A 253 5.86 -7.62 -2.96
N TYR A 254 7.13 -8.01 -3.11
CA TYR A 254 7.84 -8.89 -2.19
C TYR A 254 9.06 -8.19 -1.63
N VAL A 255 9.45 -8.57 -0.42
CA VAL A 255 10.58 -7.99 0.29
C VAL A 255 11.34 -9.05 1.07
N VAL A 256 12.67 -8.99 1.01
CA VAL A 256 13.58 -9.72 1.88
C VAL A 256 14.32 -8.74 2.80
N GLY A 257 14.42 -9.09 4.08
CA GLY A 257 15.25 -8.39 5.05
C GLY A 257 16.49 -9.22 5.37
N VAL A 258 17.65 -8.68 5.07
CA VAL A 258 18.94 -9.39 5.09
C VAL A 258 19.93 -8.66 5.97
N GLN A 259 20.63 -9.40 6.84
CA GLN A 259 21.71 -8.84 7.63
C GLN A 259 22.90 -8.49 6.72
N VAL A 260 23.47 -7.31 6.93
CA VAL A 260 24.76 -6.92 6.35
C VAL A 260 25.66 -6.38 7.47
N PRO A 261 26.98 -6.52 7.37
CA PRO A 261 27.89 -5.93 8.35
C PRO A 261 27.58 -4.43 8.51
N LYS A 262 27.59 -3.96 9.76
CA LYS A 262 27.27 -2.56 10.07
C LYS A 262 28.11 -1.59 9.21
N ASP A 263 27.43 -0.58 8.66
CA ASP A 263 28.01 0.44 7.80
C ASP A 263 28.72 -0.08 6.52
N SER A 264 28.48 -1.33 6.11
CA SER A 264 29.04 -1.89 4.87
C SER A 264 28.33 -1.43 3.60
N VAL A 265 27.11 -0.91 3.73
CA VAL A 265 26.33 -0.33 2.64
C VAL A 265 26.08 1.15 2.99
N PRO A 266 26.32 2.11 2.07
CA PRO A 266 26.01 3.51 2.32
C PRO A 266 24.50 3.70 2.56
N ASP A 267 24.17 4.61 3.48
CA ASP A 267 22.79 4.85 3.87
C ASP A 267 22.08 5.76 2.86
N ALA A 268 21.31 5.14 1.98
CA ALA A 268 20.53 5.80 0.94
C ALA A 268 19.36 4.92 0.51
N LEU A 269 18.49 5.50 -0.31
CA LEU A 269 17.48 4.77 -1.08
C LEU A 269 18.08 4.46 -2.46
N TYR A 270 17.90 3.23 -2.94
CA TYR A 270 18.35 2.82 -4.27
C TYR A 270 17.22 2.14 -5.01
N TRP A 271 17.05 2.42 -6.30
CA TRP A 271 16.09 1.72 -7.14
C TRP A 271 16.55 1.67 -8.60
N ASP A 272 16.14 0.64 -9.33
CA ASP A 272 16.51 0.45 -10.74
C ASP A 272 15.37 0.80 -11.73
N LEU A 273 15.67 0.71 -13.03
CA LEU A 273 14.75 0.98 -14.14
C LEU A 273 14.07 -0.30 -14.69
N LYS A 274 14.17 -1.43 -13.97
CA LYS A 274 13.58 -2.70 -14.42
C LYS A 274 12.06 -2.69 -14.27
N ASP A 275 11.42 -3.67 -14.90
CA ASP A 275 9.99 -3.94 -14.75
C ASP A 275 9.82 -5.47 -14.67
N PRO A 276 9.55 -6.04 -13.47
CA PRO A 276 9.45 -5.35 -12.18
C PRO A 276 10.79 -4.76 -11.70
N TYR A 277 10.75 -3.62 -11.01
CA TYR A 277 11.95 -2.95 -10.49
C TYR A 277 12.43 -3.55 -9.16
N HIS A 278 13.69 -3.30 -8.81
CA HIS A 278 14.24 -3.55 -7.47
C HIS A 278 14.44 -2.25 -6.73
N TYR A 279 14.20 -2.27 -5.42
CA TYR A 279 14.42 -1.13 -4.55
C TYR A 279 15.03 -1.56 -3.21
N VAL A 280 15.91 -0.72 -2.67
CA VAL A 280 16.76 -1.04 -1.54
C VAL A 280 16.86 0.14 -0.60
N ARG A 281 16.75 -0.13 0.71
CA ARG A 281 17.17 0.79 1.77
C ARG A 281 17.71 0.05 2.97
N LEU A 282 18.33 0.79 3.89
CA LEU A 282 18.73 0.27 5.19
C LEU A 282 17.69 0.59 6.27
N GLN A 283 17.59 -0.29 7.26
CA GLN A 283 17.12 0.03 8.60
C GLN A 283 18.32 -0.10 9.53
N LYS A 284 18.85 1.05 9.94
CA LYS A 284 19.87 1.14 10.98
C LYS A 284 19.19 1.01 12.34
N GLU A 285 19.88 0.39 13.31
CA GLU A 285 19.43 0.28 14.70
C GLU A 285 18.18 -0.61 14.89
N THR A 286 18.26 -1.87 14.46
CA THR A 286 17.21 -2.86 14.73
C THR A 286 17.26 -3.33 16.20
N ALA A 287 16.25 -2.95 16.99
CA ALA A 287 15.87 -3.58 18.27
C ALA A 287 17.03 -4.03 19.19
N GLY A 288 18.02 -3.17 19.40
CA GLY A 288 19.10 -3.41 20.39
C GLY A 288 20.26 -4.30 19.94
N ASP A 289 20.33 -4.65 18.65
CA ASP A 289 21.51 -5.29 18.08
C ASP A 289 22.29 -4.30 17.20
N GLU A 290 23.40 -3.82 17.73
CA GLU A 290 24.29 -2.88 17.04
C GLU A 290 25.34 -3.57 16.15
N THR A 291 25.25 -4.89 15.94
CA THR A 291 26.29 -5.64 15.22
C THR A 291 26.10 -5.67 13.71
N PHE A 292 24.87 -5.46 13.22
CA PHE A 292 24.53 -5.47 11.81
C PHE A 292 23.56 -4.33 11.44
N ASP A 293 23.55 -3.95 10.17
CA ASP A 293 22.46 -3.17 9.58
C ASP A 293 21.50 -4.11 8.85
N LEU A 294 20.20 -3.79 8.84
CA LEU A 294 19.24 -4.55 8.06
C LEU A 294 19.09 -3.95 6.66
N LEU A 295 19.50 -4.70 5.64
CA LEU A 295 19.22 -4.41 4.25
C LEU A 295 17.81 -4.87 3.89
N ILE A 296 16.96 -3.93 3.48
CA ILE A 296 15.60 -4.19 3.03
C ILE A 296 15.60 -4.09 1.50
N VAL A 297 15.33 -5.21 0.83
CA VAL A 297 15.31 -5.30 -0.65
C VAL A 297 13.94 -5.75 -1.09
N GLY A 298 13.26 -4.93 -1.92
CA GLY A 298 11.96 -5.25 -2.48
C GLY A 298 11.92 -5.27 -4.00
N GLY A 299 10.85 -5.84 -4.55
CA GLY A 299 10.58 -5.98 -5.98
C GLY A 299 9.78 -7.26 -6.29
N ALA A 300 10.03 -7.83 -7.47
CA ALA A 300 9.35 -9.02 -7.98
C ALA A 300 7.82 -8.85 -8.06
N ASP A 301 7.40 -7.64 -8.44
CA ASP A 301 6.01 -7.25 -8.47
C ASP A 301 5.22 -7.99 -9.55
N HIS A 302 4.00 -8.40 -9.24
CA HIS A 302 3.10 -9.03 -10.20
C HIS A 302 1.64 -8.75 -9.87
N LYS A 303 0.74 -8.91 -10.86
CA LYS A 303 -0.69 -8.74 -10.63
C LYS A 303 -1.18 -9.72 -9.57
N THR A 304 -1.99 -9.21 -8.64
CA THR A 304 -2.53 -10.01 -7.54
C THR A 304 -3.28 -11.22 -8.07
N GLY A 305 -3.09 -12.38 -7.45
CA GLY A 305 -3.77 -13.63 -7.83
C GLY A 305 -3.41 -14.20 -9.21
N GLN A 306 -2.37 -13.71 -9.89
CA GLN A 306 -2.00 -14.12 -11.25
C GLN A 306 -0.57 -14.69 -11.35
N HIS A 307 -0.01 -15.18 -10.25
CA HIS A 307 1.29 -15.84 -10.22
C HIS A 307 1.13 -17.25 -9.65
N ASP A 308 1.54 -18.27 -10.41
CA ASP A 308 1.30 -19.67 -10.04
C ASP A 308 2.14 -20.08 -8.81
N ASN A 309 3.38 -19.60 -8.72
CA ASN A 309 4.33 -19.95 -7.67
C ASN A 309 4.90 -18.72 -6.94
N PRO A 310 4.11 -17.96 -6.14
CA PRO A 310 4.55 -16.69 -5.54
C PRO A 310 5.76 -16.82 -4.59
N ALA A 311 6.10 -18.04 -4.16
CA ALA A 311 7.32 -18.29 -3.39
C ALA A 311 8.60 -18.03 -4.18
N GLU A 312 8.58 -18.22 -5.51
CA GLU A 312 9.72 -17.98 -6.41
C GLU A 312 10.17 -16.51 -6.34
N CYS A 313 9.25 -15.56 -6.11
CA CYS A 313 9.57 -14.14 -5.97
C CYS A 313 10.58 -13.87 -4.84
N PHE A 314 10.50 -14.58 -3.71
CA PHE A 314 11.49 -14.43 -2.64
C PHE A 314 12.84 -15.04 -3.00
N GLU A 315 12.85 -16.15 -3.73
CA GLU A 315 14.09 -16.80 -4.18
C GLU A 315 14.82 -15.93 -5.21
N GLU A 316 14.08 -15.31 -6.12
CA GLU A 316 14.61 -14.34 -7.09
C GLU A 316 15.19 -13.11 -6.40
N LEU A 317 14.45 -12.51 -5.46
CA LEU A 317 14.94 -11.38 -4.68
C LEU A 317 16.16 -11.72 -3.84
N GLU A 318 16.19 -12.88 -3.17
CA GLU A 318 17.37 -13.30 -2.40
C GLU A 318 18.58 -13.52 -3.32
N ARG A 319 18.39 -14.16 -4.49
CA ARG A 319 19.46 -14.38 -5.47
C ARG A 319 20.01 -13.06 -5.99
N TRP A 320 19.13 -12.13 -6.35
CA TRP A 320 19.51 -10.78 -6.77
C TRP A 320 20.26 -10.06 -5.65
N THR A 321 19.76 -10.12 -4.41
CA THR A 321 20.36 -9.48 -3.24
C THR A 321 21.78 -9.99 -3.01
N ARG A 322 22.01 -11.30 -3.00
CA ARG A 322 23.35 -11.88 -2.80
C ARG A 322 24.32 -11.56 -3.93
N LEU A 323 23.83 -11.41 -5.16
CA LEU A 323 24.64 -10.99 -6.30
C LEU A 323 25.08 -9.51 -6.16
N LYS A 324 24.14 -8.65 -5.75
CA LYS A 324 24.35 -7.19 -5.66
C LYS A 324 24.98 -6.73 -4.36
N PHE A 325 24.87 -7.52 -3.31
CA PHE A 325 25.46 -7.28 -2.00
C PHE A 325 26.18 -8.55 -1.55
N PRO A 326 27.42 -8.80 -2.03
CA PRO A 326 28.18 -10.00 -1.69
C PRO A 326 28.48 -10.15 -0.19
N MET A 327 28.35 -9.07 0.58
CA MET A 327 28.44 -9.04 2.05
C MET A 327 27.14 -9.50 2.74
N ALA A 328 26.08 -9.81 2.01
CA ALA A 328 24.80 -10.25 2.56
C ALA A 328 24.93 -11.57 3.34
N GLU A 329 24.50 -11.54 4.60
CA GLU A 329 24.56 -12.68 5.52
C GLU A 329 23.22 -13.45 5.55
N GLN A 330 22.55 -13.47 6.70
CA GLN A 330 21.31 -14.20 6.90
C GLN A 330 20.09 -13.38 6.45
N VAL A 331 19.18 -14.02 5.73
CA VAL A 331 17.81 -13.50 5.53
C VAL A 331 17.00 -13.78 6.79
N ILE A 332 16.60 -12.72 7.49
CA ILE A 332 15.87 -12.80 8.77
C ILE A 332 14.41 -12.35 8.66
N TYR A 333 14.05 -11.64 7.59
CA TYR A 333 12.67 -11.27 7.28
C TYR A 333 12.32 -11.61 5.83
N ARG A 334 11.05 -12.00 5.62
CA ARG A 334 10.44 -12.14 4.30
C ARG A 334 9.01 -11.69 4.44
N TRP A 335 8.57 -10.75 3.60
CA TRP A 335 7.17 -10.36 3.56
C TRP A 335 6.72 -9.91 2.19
N SER A 336 5.40 -9.95 1.99
CA SER A 336 4.81 -9.39 0.78
C SER A 336 3.65 -8.44 1.11
N GLY A 337 3.52 -7.39 0.30
CA GLY A 337 2.51 -6.34 0.42
C GLY A 337 1.59 -6.31 -0.80
N GLN A 338 0.55 -5.48 -0.73
CA GLN A 338 -0.34 -5.18 -1.84
C GLN A 338 -0.38 -3.69 -2.13
N VAL A 339 -0.08 -3.32 -3.37
CA VAL A 339 -0.18 -1.95 -3.87
C VAL A 339 -1.31 -1.86 -4.87
N TYR A 340 -1.90 -0.67 -5.01
CA TYR A 340 -2.88 -0.39 -6.04
C TYR A 340 -2.31 0.63 -7.01
N GLU A 341 -2.16 0.21 -8.27
CA GLU A 341 -1.59 1.01 -9.35
C GLU A 341 -2.71 1.74 -10.10
N PRO A 342 -2.81 3.07 -10.00
CA PRO A 342 -3.73 3.87 -10.81
C PRO A 342 -3.37 3.80 -12.28
N VAL A 343 -4.37 3.90 -13.16
CA VAL A 343 -4.17 3.92 -14.62
C VAL A 343 -3.37 5.13 -15.14
N ASP A 344 -3.10 6.11 -14.27
CA ASP A 344 -2.35 7.33 -14.57
C ASP A 344 -1.20 7.60 -13.57
N GLY A 345 -0.84 6.61 -12.74
CA GLY A 345 0.36 6.65 -11.88
C GLY A 345 0.29 7.56 -10.64
N LEU A 346 -0.81 8.27 -10.40
CA LEU A 346 -0.97 9.13 -9.20
C LEU A 346 -2.16 8.71 -8.34
N ALA A 347 -2.08 8.93 -7.03
CA ALA A 347 -3.15 8.56 -6.12
C ALA A 347 -4.48 9.28 -6.38
N PHE A 348 -5.57 8.68 -5.95
CA PHE A 348 -6.89 9.33 -5.88
C PHE A 348 -7.14 9.77 -4.43
N ILE A 349 -7.11 11.08 -4.21
CA ILE A 349 -7.23 11.71 -2.89
C ILE A 349 -8.14 12.92 -2.99
N GLY A 350 -9.29 12.87 -2.31
CA GLY A 350 -10.26 13.97 -2.33
C GLY A 350 -11.67 13.48 -2.10
N ARG A 351 -12.66 14.23 -2.62
CA ARG A 351 -14.08 13.88 -2.50
C ARG A 351 -14.39 12.59 -3.25
N ASN A 352 -15.20 11.74 -2.64
CA ASN A 352 -15.58 10.49 -3.26
C ASN A 352 -16.58 10.71 -4.40
N PRO A 353 -16.32 10.23 -5.63
CA PRO A 353 -17.25 10.41 -6.73
C PRO A 353 -18.57 9.70 -6.48
N GLY A 354 -19.69 10.39 -6.72
CA GLY A 354 -21.03 9.83 -6.58
C GLY A 354 -21.62 9.86 -5.17
N ASP A 355 -20.85 10.29 -4.17
CA ASP A 355 -21.35 10.60 -2.82
C ASP A 355 -21.49 12.12 -2.62
N GLU A 356 -22.05 12.50 -1.47
CA GLU A 356 -22.09 13.89 -1.00
C GLU A 356 -20.67 14.45 -0.77
N ASP A 357 -20.54 15.77 -0.84
CA ASP A 357 -19.25 16.50 -0.78
C ASP A 357 -18.49 16.36 0.55
N ASN A 358 -19.10 15.72 1.54
CA ASN A 358 -18.54 15.43 2.87
C ASN A 358 -17.93 14.02 3.00
N VAL A 359 -17.93 13.21 1.95
CA VAL A 359 -17.26 11.91 1.91
C VAL A 359 -15.97 12.02 1.10
N TYR A 360 -14.86 11.56 1.69
CA TYR A 360 -13.52 11.62 1.09
C TYR A 360 -12.89 10.23 1.01
N ILE A 361 -12.01 10.02 0.03
CA ILE A 361 -11.21 8.79 -0.12
C ILE A 361 -9.72 9.10 -0.24
N ALA A 362 -8.91 8.09 0.08
CA ALA A 362 -7.49 8.01 -0.24
C ALA A 362 -7.13 6.58 -0.68
N THR A 363 -6.70 6.41 -1.93
CA THR A 363 -6.49 5.11 -2.59
C THR A 363 -5.51 5.23 -3.76
N GLY A 364 -4.98 4.09 -4.22
CA GLY A 364 -4.19 4.01 -5.45
C GLY A 364 -2.80 4.61 -5.28
N ASP A 365 -2.08 4.22 -4.24
CA ASP A 365 -0.84 4.90 -3.85
C ASP A 365 0.38 4.61 -4.73
N SER A 366 0.31 3.66 -5.68
CA SER A 366 1.34 3.41 -6.70
C SER A 366 2.74 3.25 -6.11
N GLY A 367 2.90 2.39 -5.10
CA GLY A 367 4.18 2.17 -4.41
C GLY A 367 4.59 3.26 -3.40
N HIS A 368 4.04 4.48 -3.48
CA HIS A 368 4.38 5.61 -2.58
C HIS A 368 3.39 5.81 -1.42
N GLY A 369 2.85 4.75 -0.84
CA GLY A 369 1.85 4.82 0.23
C GLY A 369 2.21 5.70 1.42
N MET A 370 3.50 5.84 1.75
CA MET A 370 3.96 6.65 2.88
C MET A 370 3.80 8.15 2.63
N THR A 371 4.25 8.62 1.47
CA THR A 371 4.13 10.03 1.08
C THR A 371 2.71 10.33 0.61
N HIS A 372 2.09 9.49 -0.22
CA HIS A 372 0.68 9.66 -0.61
C HIS A 372 -0.28 9.65 0.59
N GLY A 373 -0.03 8.81 1.61
CA GLY A 373 -0.82 8.83 2.83
C GLY A 373 -0.69 10.14 3.62
N THR A 374 0.51 10.71 3.66
CA THR A 374 0.72 12.02 4.31
C THR A 374 0.12 13.16 3.48
N ILE A 375 0.25 13.12 2.15
CA ILE A 375 -0.42 14.05 1.21
C ILE A 375 -1.93 13.98 1.44
N SER A 376 -2.49 12.79 1.60
CA SER A 376 -3.90 12.58 1.90
C SER A 376 -4.32 13.31 3.15
N GLY A 377 -3.58 13.17 4.25
CA GLY A 377 -3.88 13.90 5.47
C GLY A 377 -3.86 15.40 5.29
N MET A 378 -2.87 15.94 4.57
CA MET A 378 -2.76 17.37 4.33
C MET A 378 -3.89 17.90 3.44
N LEU A 379 -4.13 17.24 2.30
CA LEU A 379 -5.11 17.67 1.31
C LEU A 379 -6.54 17.55 1.86
N ILE A 380 -6.90 16.42 2.47
CA ILE A 380 -8.26 16.22 3.01
C ILE A 380 -8.53 17.16 4.18
N THR A 381 -7.54 17.44 5.04
CA THR A 381 -7.68 18.46 6.09
C THR A 381 -7.96 19.84 5.49
N ASP A 382 -7.26 20.25 4.43
CA ASP A 382 -7.55 21.53 3.77
C ASP A 382 -8.96 21.55 3.15
N LEU A 383 -9.39 20.46 2.52
CA LEU A 383 -10.74 20.37 1.94
C LEU A 383 -11.85 20.45 3.01
N ILE A 384 -11.68 19.79 4.15
CA ILE A 384 -12.63 19.85 5.28
C ILE A 384 -12.65 21.23 5.94
N MET A 385 -11.49 21.90 5.98
CA MET A 385 -11.36 23.26 6.52
C MET A 385 -11.64 24.36 5.48
N GLU A 386 -12.12 23.99 4.29
CA GLU A 386 -12.44 24.90 3.18
C GLU A 386 -11.27 25.80 2.75
N ARG A 387 -10.03 25.30 2.88
CA ARG A 387 -8.82 25.99 2.46
C ARG A 387 -8.47 25.64 1.01
N PRO A 388 -8.04 26.62 0.18
CA PRO A 388 -7.51 26.32 -1.15
C PRO A 388 -6.24 25.45 -1.04
N ASN A 389 -6.20 24.35 -1.80
CA ASN A 389 -5.03 23.50 -1.89
C ASN A 389 -4.68 23.26 -3.38
N PRO A 390 -3.45 23.58 -3.83
CA PRO A 390 -3.06 23.48 -5.23
C PRO A 390 -3.04 22.03 -5.76
N TRP A 391 -2.98 21.03 -4.86
CA TRP A 391 -2.96 19.62 -5.23
C TRP A 391 -4.36 19.03 -5.46
N ALA A 392 -5.42 19.74 -5.05
CA ALA A 392 -6.79 19.21 -5.08
C ALA A 392 -7.20 18.70 -6.47
N LYS A 393 -6.89 19.46 -7.53
CA LYS A 393 -7.20 19.05 -8.90
C LYS A 393 -6.34 17.88 -9.40
N LEU A 394 -5.07 17.83 -8.97
CA LEU A 394 -4.14 16.78 -9.40
C LEU A 394 -4.58 15.41 -8.89
N TYR A 395 -4.95 15.34 -7.61
CA TYR A 395 -5.33 14.08 -6.96
C TYR A 395 -6.83 13.78 -6.95
N ASP A 396 -7.67 14.68 -7.50
CA ASP A 396 -9.12 14.53 -7.54
C ASP A 396 -9.54 13.11 -8.00
N PRO A 397 -10.25 12.32 -7.17
CA PRO A 397 -10.81 11.02 -7.57
C PRO A 397 -11.71 11.05 -8.81
N GLY A 398 -12.36 12.19 -9.05
CA GLY A 398 -13.21 12.45 -10.20
C GLY A 398 -12.45 12.85 -11.46
N ARG A 399 -11.12 13.01 -11.42
CA ARG A 399 -10.35 13.45 -12.59
C ARG A 399 -10.55 12.53 -13.78
N SER A 400 -10.74 13.14 -14.95
CA SER A 400 -10.90 12.42 -16.21
C SER A 400 -9.53 12.01 -16.73
N GLY A 401 -9.23 10.71 -16.70
CA GLY A 401 -8.00 10.12 -17.22
C GLY A 401 -7.92 10.10 -18.75
N LEU A 402 -8.27 11.20 -19.43
CA LEU A 402 -8.35 11.31 -20.91
C LEU A 402 -7.03 10.94 -21.63
N LYS A 403 -5.93 10.72 -20.91
CA LYS A 403 -4.63 10.30 -21.46
C LYS A 403 -4.12 8.93 -20.99
N GLY A 404 -4.83 8.25 -20.08
CA GLY A 404 -4.53 6.88 -19.61
C GLY A 404 -5.37 5.79 -20.29
N VAL A 405 -6.00 6.11 -21.42
CA VAL A 405 -6.99 5.22 -22.09
C VAL A 405 -6.40 3.86 -22.44
N GLY A 406 -5.12 3.79 -22.83
CA GLY A 406 -4.45 2.53 -23.15
C GLY A 406 -4.32 1.60 -21.95
N GLU A 407 -3.78 2.10 -20.84
CA GLU A 407 -3.62 1.31 -19.61
C GLU A 407 -4.99 0.97 -19.00
N TYR A 408 -5.92 1.92 -19.00
CA TYR A 408 -7.31 1.66 -18.61
C TYR A 408 -7.94 0.52 -19.42
N LEU A 409 -7.79 0.51 -20.75
CA LEU A 409 -8.32 -0.57 -21.60
C LEU A 409 -7.62 -1.90 -21.34
N LYS A 410 -6.29 -1.89 -21.15
CA LYS A 410 -5.49 -3.09 -20.86
C LYS A 410 -5.89 -3.71 -19.51
N GLU A 411 -6.04 -2.90 -18.47
CA GLU A 411 -6.44 -3.37 -17.15
C GLU A 411 -7.86 -3.91 -17.13
N ASN A 412 -8.81 -3.22 -17.77
CA ASN A 412 -10.18 -3.72 -17.86
C ASN A 412 -10.30 -4.95 -18.79
N LEU A 413 -9.48 -5.05 -19.84
CA LEU A 413 -9.38 -6.26 -20.66
C LEU A 413 -8.83 -7.44 -19.84
N ASN A 414 -7.84 -7.20 -18.98
CA ASN A 414 -7.34 -8.22 -18.07
C ASN A 414 -8.46 -8.77 -17.18
N VAL A 415 -9.29 -7.91 -16.57
CA VAL A 415 -10.45 -8.34 -15.77
C VAL A 415 -11.40 -9.23 -16.59
N ALA A 416 -11.67 -8.86 -17.85
CA ALA A 416 -12.51 -9.68 -18.73
C ALA A 416 -11.87 -11.04 -19.08
N VAL A 417 -10.54 -11.12 -19.17
CA VAL A 417 -9.81 -12.38 -19.33
C VAL A 417 -9.98 -13.26 -18.09
N GLN A 418 -9.83 -12.70 -16.87
CA GLN A 418 -10.01 -13.44 -15.61
C GLN A 418 -11.44 -13.97 -15.43
N MET A 419 -12.45 -13.31 -16.00
CA MET A 419 -13.83 -13.82 -15.99
C MET A 419 -14.00 -15.13 -16.77
N LYS A 420 -13.07 -15.49 -17.66
CA LYS A 420 -13.10 -16.78 -18.36
C LYS A 420 -12.86 -17.97 -17.41
N ASP A 421 -12.33 -17.74 -16.21
CA ASP A 421 -12.09 -18.83 -15.25
C ASP A 421 -13.37 -19.50 -14.75
N HIS A 422 -14.53 -18.87 -14.91
CA HIS A 422 -15.82 -19.51 -14.67
C HIS A 422 -16.04 -20.74 -15.56
N ILE A 423 -15.49 -20.74 -16.77
CA ILE A 423 -15.72 -21.79 -17.76
C ILE A 423 -14.55 -22.76 -17.90
N THR A 424 -13.41 -22.50 -17.27
CA THR A 424 -12.24 -23.41 -17.26
C THR A 424 -12.45 -24.62 -16.33
N PRO A 425 -11.69 -25.72 -16.47
CA PRO A 425 -11.67 -26.82 -15.50
C PRO A 425 -11.23 -26.37 -14.09
N GLY A 426 -11.39 -27.26 -13.10
CA GLY A 426 -10.71 -27.08 -11.81
C GLY A 426 -9.20 -27.28 -11.96
N GLU A 427 -8.44 -26.85 -10.97
CA GLU A 427 -7.02 -27.20 -10.83
C GLU A 427 -6.82 -28.63 -10.35
N VAL A 428 -7.85 -29.21 -9.72
CA VAL A 428 -7.91 -30.61 -9.24
C VAL A 428 -9.29 -31.19 -9.58
N ASP A 429 -9.37 -32.51 -9.70
CA ASP A 429 -10.62 -33.24 -9.97
C ASP A 429 -11.27 -33.74 -8.67
N ASP A 430 -10.47 -34.06 -7.65
CA ASP A 430 -10.93 -34.47 -6.31
C ASP A 430 -10.37 -33.57 -5.20
N GLN A 431 -11.20 -33.24 -4.21
CA GLN A 431 -10.81 -32.51 -3.01
C GLN A 431 -9.71 -33.21 -2.18
N MET A 432 -9.55 -34.54 -2.34
CA MET A 432 -8.52 -35.34 -1.68
C MET A 432 -7.13 -35.10 -2.26
N GLU A 433 -7.03 -34.56 -3.48
CA GLU A 433 -5.77 -34.13 -4.09
C GLU A 433 -5.19 -32.87 -3.44
N VAL A 434 -6.00 -32.13 -2.66
CA VAL A 434 -5.55 -30.95 -1.93
C VAL A 434 -4.72 -31.38 -0.72
N LEU A 435 -3.44 -31.02 -0.76
CA LEU A 435 -2.45 -31.39 0.25
C LEU A 435 -2.59 -30.53 1.52
N PRO A 436 -2.26 -31.07 2.71
CA PRO A 436 -2.26 -30.30 3.96
C PRO A 436 -1.46 -28.99 3.83
N GLY A 437 -2.04 -27.89 4.32
CA GLY A 437 -1.48 -26.55 4.23
C GLY A 437 -1.70 -25.83 2.89
N THR A 438 -2.36 -26.46 1.92
CA THR A 438 -2.54 -25.90 0.56
C THR A 438 -4.01 -25.66 0.22
N GLY A 439 -4.24 -24.75 -0.73
CA GLY A 439 -5.54 -24.50 -1.33
C GLY A 439 -5.51 -24.79 -2.83
N ARG A 440 -6.60 -25.32 -3.37
CA ARG A 440 -6.83 -25.52 -4.81
C ARG A 440 -8.27 -25.23 -5.20
N ILE A 441 -8.48 -24.91 -6.48
CA ILE A 441 -9.80 -24.71 -7.06
C ILE A 441 -10.33 -26.01 -7.66
N LEU A 442 -11.48 -26.45 -7.18
CA LEU A 442 -12.22 -27.60 -7.71
C LEU A 442 -13.42 -27.11 -8.54
N ARG A 443 -13.76 -27.82 -9.61
CA ARG A 443 -15.01 -27.58 -10.35
C ARG A 443 -16.07 -28.62 -9.97
N LYS A 444 -17.25 -28.16 -9.53
CA LYS A 444 -18.43 -29.01 -9.28
C LYS A 444 -19.56 -28.61 -10.23
N GLY A 445 -19.64 -29.30 -11.37
CA GLY A 445 -20.61 -28.95 -12.42
C GLY A 445 -20.35 -27.56 -13.01
N ALA A 446 -21.27 -26.62 -12.76
CA ALA A 446 -21.16 -25.23 -13.21
C ALA A 446 -20.53 -24.29 -12.17
N THR A 447 -20.25 -24.77 -10.96
CA THR A 447 -19.69 -23.95 -9.86
C THR A 447 -18.20 -24.20 -9.66
N LYS A 448 -17.49 -23.18 -9.17
CA LYS A 448 -16.10 -23.26 -8.72
C LYS A 448 -16.06 -23.23 -7.20
N VAL A 449 -15.30 -24.14 -6.61
CA VAL A 449 -15.17 -24.34 -5.17
C VAL A 449 -13.72 -24.16 -4.78
N ALA A 450 -13.47 -23.26 -3.83
CA ALA A 450 -12.18 -23.09 -3.20
C ALA A 450 -12.05 -24.13 -2.08
N VAL A 451 -11.06 -25.01 -2.19
CA VAL A 451 -10.82 -26.09 -1.23
C VAL A 451 -9.48 -25.83 -0.54
N TYR A 452 -9.50 -25.65 0.77
CA TYR A 452 -8.30 -25.54 1.60
C TYR A 452 -8.18 -26.79 2.48
N CYS A 453 -7.02 -27.45 2.48
CA CYS A 453 -6.74 -28.51 3.44
C CYS A 453 -5.87 -27.96 4.56
N ASP A 454 -6.36 -28.00 5.80
CA ASP A 454 -5.57 -27.55 6.95
C ASP A 454 -4.44 -28.53 7.31
N PRO A 455 -3.50 -28.15 8.21
CA PRO A 455 -2.39 -29.00 8.61
C PRO A 455 -2.78 -30.33 9.26
N ASN A 456 -4.01 -30.44 9.77
CA ASN A 456 -4.55 -31.68 10.36
C ASN A 456 -5.22 -32.58 9.31
N GLY A 457 -5.24 -32.16 8.04
CA GLY A 457 -5.87 -32.90 6.96
C GLY A 457 -7.38 -32.65 6.83
N VAL A 458 -7.96 -31.65 7.50
CA VAL A 458 -9.38 -31.32 7.34
C VAL A 458 -9.56 -30.40 6.13
N ARG A 459 -10.51 -30.72 5.25
CA ARG A 459 -10.82 -29.92 4.05
C ARG A 459 -11.95 -28.95 4.33
N HIS A 460 -11.70 -27.67 4.09
CA HIS A 460 -12.62 -26.56 4.21
C HIS A 460 -13.02 -26.10 2.81
N GLN A 461 -14.31 -25.87 2.57
CA GLN A 461 -14.85 -25.57 1.24
C GLN A 461 -15.67 -24.30 1.25
N HIS A 462 -15.36 -23.40 0.31
CA HIS A 462 -16.08 -22.17 0.08
C HIS A 462 -16.34 -21.98 -1.41
N SER A 463 -17.23 -21.05 -1.75
CA SER A 463 -17.32 -20.58 -3.13
C SER A 463 -15.98 -19.97 -3.53
N ALA A 464 -15.47 -20.35 -4.72
CA ALA A 464 -14.31 -19.68 -5.29
C ALA A 464 -14.67 -18.31 -5.92
N VAL A 465 -15.94 -17.89 -5.86
CA VAL A 465 -16.41 -16.66 -6.50
C VAL A 465 -16.29 -15.51 -5.52
N CYS A 466 -15.43 -14.54 -5.85
CA CYS A 466 -15.25 -13.33 -5.06
C CYS A 466 -16.57 -12.53 -5.00
N PRO A 467 -17.07 -12.18 -3.79
CA PRO A 467 -18.34 -11.48 -3.62
C PRO A 467 -18.31 -10.00 -4.06
N HIS A 468 -17.14 -9.46 -4.42
CA HIS A 468 -17.03 -8.10 -4.94
C HIS A 468 -17.69 -7.97 -6.33
N LEU A 469 -17.08 -8.58 -7.35
CA LEU A 469 -17.53 -8.52 -8.76
C LEU A 469 -17.55 -9.89 -9.44
N GLY A 470 -17.40 -10.97 -8.68
CA GLY A 470 -17.66 -12.32 -9.18
C GLY A 470 -16.47 -13.02 -9.83
N CYS A 471 -15.24 -12.52 -9.75
CA CYS A 471 -14.08 -13.23 -10.28
C CYS A 471 -13.76 -14.50 -9.47
N VAL A 472 -13.20 -15.51 -10.13
CA VAL A 472 -12.69 -16.71 -9.44
C VAL A 472 -11.39 -16.35 -8.71
N VAL A 473 -11.30 -16.69 -7.43
CA VAL A 473 -10.08 -16.47 -6.61
C VAL A 473 -9.03 -17.52 -6.92
N SER A 474 -7.76 -17.19 -6.66
CA SER A 474 -6.62 -18.12 -6.75
C SER A 474 -5.94 -18.27 -5.39
N TRP A 475 -5.25 -19.40 -5.18
CA TRP A 475 -4.54 -19.68 -3.93
C TRP A 475 -3.17 -19.00 -3.91
N ASN A 476 -2.90 -18.22 -2.86
CA ASN A 476 -1.60 -17.65 -2.56
C ASN A 476 -0.93 -18.48 -1.45
N SER A 477 0.07 -19.28 -1.83
CA SER A 477 0.80 -20.16 -0.92
C SER A 477 1.68 -19.42 0.07
N VAL A 478 2.18 -18.24 -0.28
CA VAL A 478 3.04 -17.40 0.57
C VAL A 478 2.26 -16.84 1.75
N GLU A 479 1.07 -16.33 1.48
CA GLU A 479 0.26 -15.65 2.50
C GLU A 479 -0.81 -16.53 3.14
N SER A 480 -0.96 -17.76 2.62
CA SER A 480 -2.07 -18.66 2.92
C SER A 480 -3.39 -17.90 2.82
N SER A 481 -3.70 -17.45 1.60
CA SER A 481 -4.89 -16.65 1.30
C SER A 481 -5.48 -17.00 -0.06
N TRP A 482 -6.76 -16.69 -0.22
CA TRP A 482 -7.42 -16.65 -1.52
C TRP A 482 -7.40 -15.22 -2.04
N ASP A 483 -6.79 -15.01 -3.20
CA ASP A 483 -6.57 -13.70 -3.77
C ASP A 483 -7.43 -13.55 -5.03
N CYS A 484 -8.19 -12.44 -5.13
CA CYS A 484 -9.03 -12.15 -6.28
C CYS A 484 -8.20 -11.46 -7.38
N PRO A 485 -8.06 -12.07 -8.58
CA PRO A 485 -7.15 -11.57 -9.61
C PRO A 485 -7.61 -10.29 -10.31
N CYS A 486 -8.86 -9.88 -10.09
CA CYS A 486 -9.43 -8.72 -10.75
C CYS A 486 -9.21 -7.41 -9.96
N HIS A 487 -9.56 -7.40 -8.67
CA HIS A 487 -9.63 -6.16 -7.87
C HIS A 487 -8.91 -6.29 -6.52
N GLY A 488 -8.24 -7.42 -6.26
CA GLY A 488 -7.30 -7.55 -5.14
C GLY A 488 -7.95 -7.80 -3.79
N SER A 489 -9.23 -8.22 -3.77
CA SER A 489 -9.83 -8.74 -2.54
C SER A 489 -9.07 -9.98 -2.09
N ARG A 490 -8.79 -10.07 -0.80
CA ARG A 490 -8.07 -11.21 -0.21
C ARG A 490 -8.85 -11.80 0.94
N PHE A 491 -8.84 -13.12 1.02
CA PHE A 491 -9.54 -13.90 2.04
C PHE A 491 -8.57 -14.86 2.72
N ASP A 492 -8.77 -15.14 4.00
CA ASP A 492 -7.99 -16.15 4.71
C ASP A 492 -8.34 -17.57 4.20
N PRO A 493 -7.62 -18.63 4.62
CA PRO A 493 -7.87 -19.98 4.14
C PRO A 493 -9.31 -20.48 4.37
N TYR A 494 -10.02 -19.89 5.33
CA TYR A 494 -11.40 -20.20 5.73
C TYR A 494 -12.42 -19.24 5.12
N GLY A 495 -12.02 -18.51 4.07
CA GLY A 495 -12.88 -17.62 3.30
C GLY A 495 -13.24 -16.31 3.99
N LYS A 496 -12.62 -15.95 5.12
CA LYS A 496 -12.88 -14.67 5.80
C LYS A 496 -12.19 -13.51 5.11
N VAL A 497 -12.86 -12.38 4.94
CA VAL A 497 -12.23 -11.18 4.36
C VAL A 497 -11.01 -10.75 5.17
N VAL A 498 -9.90 -10.53 4.48
CA VAL A 498 -8.66 -9.99 5.03
C VAL A 498 -8.40 -8.58 4.49
N THR A 499 -8.62 -8.37 3.20
CA THR A 499 -8.44 -7.09 2.51
C THR A 499 -9.55 -6.90 1.48
N GLY A 500 -10.10 -5.69 1.42
CA GLY A 500 -11.13 -5.30 0.45
C GLY A 500 -10.63 -5.31 -1.01
N PRO A 501 -11.48 -5.00 -1.99
CA PRO A 501 -12.78 -4.31 -1.83
C PRO A 501 -13.99 -5.18 -1.48
N ALA A 502 -13.84 -6.50 -1.35
CA ALA A 502 -14.92 -7.33 -0.82
C ALA A 502 -15.27 -6.94 0.63
N ASN A 503 -16.55 -6.71 0.91
CA ASN A 503 -17.07 -6.39 2.25
C ASN A 503 -17.72 -7.60 2.95
N THR A 504 -17.73 -8.76 2.31
CA THR A 504 -18.29 -9.99 2.86
C THR A 504 -17.37 -11.17 2.57
N ASP A 505 -17.43 -12.18 3.43
CA ASP A 505 -16.68 -13.44 3.29
C ASP A 505 -17.05 -14.18 2.00
N LEU A 506 -16.19 -15.12 1.58
CA LEU A 506 -16.53 -16.08 0.53
C LEU A 506 -17.78 -16.87 0.95
N GLY A 507 -18.72 -16.99 0.01
CA GLY A 507 -19.98 -17.70 0.24
C GLY A 507 -19.78 -19.20 0.50
N PRO A 508 -20.84 -19.91 0.94
CA PRO A 508 -20.78 -21.36 1.05
C PRO A 508 -20.53 -22.01 -0.31
N ALA A 509 -19.84 -23.16 -0.31
CA ALA A 509 -19.73 -23.98 -1.51
C ALA A 509 -21.12 -24.44 -1.97
N LYS A 510 -21.40 -24.31 -3.27
CA LYS A 510 -22.68 -24.67 -3.90
C LYS A 510 -22.54 -25.92 -4.75
#